data_AF-A0A847JN65-F1
#
_entry.id   AF-A0A847JN65-F1
#
_cell.length_a   1.000
_cell.length_b   1.000
_cell.length_c   1.000
_cell.angle_alpha   90.00
_cell.angle_beta   90.00
_cell.angle_gamma   90.00
#
_symmetry.space_group_name_H-M   'P 1'
#
loop_
_entity.id
_entity.type
_entity.pdbx_description
1 polymer ?
#
loop_
_entity_poly.entity_id
_entity_poly.type
_entity_poly.pdbx_seq_one_letter_code
_entity_poly.pdbx_strand_id
1 'polypeptide(L)'
;MKAENEIRCAYPHGGFSQMTLGKQHKGIGKLIQLELDRISAIQPSMEKTPLALRLAFQRLHFLSWQERVLLLENIHDMEDFLALGLAEIESFLYRSMHARPLDMGKIWEQAERDINILDRLGARFVCVVDKDYPPLLREIHRAPFGLFVRGETKALNQASVTMVGTRSPTSRGLYTAQLLAKETADEGIVIVSGIARGIDAASHRGAIQSGAAATIAVLPCGPERVYPSSNAALAAKILDCGGCLVTEYPPGVSLDRYRFPERNRILAGFSKLTLVVEAPEKSGALITAEIALSEGRDVAVAASCLGSSRNSGADALKEDGALAIKAGAELVPMIRCEYNGI
;
A
#
# COMPACT_ATOMS: atom_id res chain seq x y z
N MET A 1 3.54 26.73 -36.29
CA MET A 1 2.27 27.46 -36.06
C MET A 1 1.40 26.55 -35.20
N LYS A 2 1.20 26.96 -33.94
CA LYS A 2 0.53 26.19 -32.88
C LYS A 2 -0.97 26.07 -33.15
N ALA A 3 -1.57 24.96 -32.72
CA ALA A 3 -2.98 24.91 -32.35
C ALA A 3 -3.08 24.13 -31.03
N GLU A 4 -3.21 24.87 -29.94
CA GLU A 4 -3.52 24.40 -28.60
C GLU A 4 -5.02 24.07 -28.57
N ASN A 5 -5.40 22.82 -28.23
CA ASN A 5 -6.78 22.46 -27.90
C ASN A 5 -6.95 22.54 -26.39
N GLU A 6 -7.21 23.75 -25.87
CA GLU A 6 -7.84 23.94 -24.56
C GLU A 6 -9.31 23.54 -24.66
N ILE A 7 -9.72 22.47 -23.98
CA ILE A 7 -11.15 22.17 -23.77
C ILE A 7 -11.60 22.94 -22.53
N ARG A 8 -12.07 24.18 -22.74
CA ARG A 8 -12.87 24.90 -21.75
C ARG A 8 -14.32 24.42 -21.84
N CYS A 9 -14.76 23.58 -20.90
CA CYS A 9 -16.19 23.33 -20.71
C CYS A 9 -16.81 24.55 -20.02
N ALA A 10 -17.43 25.42 -20.82
CA ALA A 10 -18.31 26.47 -20.34
C ALA A 10 -19.63 25.85 -19.85
N TYR A 11 -20.05 26.15 -18.62
CA TYR A 11 -21.39 25.84 -18.11
C TYR A 11 -22.35 26.99 -18.46
N PRO A 12 -23.42 26.77 -19.23
CA PRO A 12 -24.53 27.70 -19.30
C PRO A 12 -25.64 27.27 -18.35
N HIS A 13 -26.07 28.19 -17.48
CA HIS A 13 -27.29 28.09 -16.69
C HIS A 13 -28.51 27.76 -17.58
N GLY A 14 -29.36 26.81 -17.18
CA GLY A 14 -30.65 26.56 -17.85
C GLY A 14 -31.29 25.23 -17.45
N GLY A 15 -32.51 25.27 -16.92
CA GLY A 15 -33.21 24.15 -16.26
C GLY A 15 -33.38 22.85 -17.05
N PHE A 16 -33.44 21.73 -16.30
CA PHE A 16 -33.58 20.38 -16.83
C PHE A 16 -35.04 20.04 -17.17
N SER A 17 -35.29 19.71 -18.45
CA SER A 17 -36.47 18.97 -18.90
C SER A 17 -36.17 17.47 -18.88
N GLN A 18 -36.96 16.71 -18.11
CA GLN A 18 -36.86 15.27 -17.96
C GLN A 18 -37.37 14.54 -19.21
N MET A 19 -36.52 14.23 -20.20
CA MET A 19 -36.74 13.11 -21.14
C MET A 19 -35.53 12.85 -22.07
N THR A 20 -34.33 12.56 -21.54
CA THR A 20 -33.24 11.91 -22.33
C THR A 20 -32.10 11.27 -21.50
N LEU A 21 -32.31 10.97 -20.21
CA LEU A 21 -31.20 10.56 -19.33
C LEU A 21 -30.61 9.15 -19.61
N GLY A 22 -31.38 8.20 -20.15
CA GLY A 22 -30.97 6.78 -20.16
C GLY A 22 -29.82 6.39 -21.13
N LYS A 23 -29.69 7.05 -22.29
CA LYS A 23 -28.62 6.75 -23.27
C LYS A 23 -27.35 7.57 -23.04
N GLN A 24 -27.48 8.80 -22.53
CA GLN A 24 -26.34 9.66 -22.18
C GLN A 24 -25.57 9.12 -20.98
N HIS A 25 -26.24 8.60 -19.94
CA HIS A 25 -25.56 8.03 -18.77
C HIS A 25 -24.65 6.83 -19.10
N LYS A 26 -25.04 5.95 -20.03
CA LYS A 26 -24.18 4.82 -20.46
C LYS A 26 -22.94 5.27 -21.25
N GLY A 27 -23.07 6.33 -22.05
CA GLY A 27 -21.95 6.90 -22.81
C GLY A 27 -20.94 7.59 -21.90
N ILE A 28 -21.41 8.30 -20.88
CA ILE A 28 -20.54 9.06 -19.99
C ILE A 28 -19.85 8.18 -18.93
N GLY A 29 -20.54 7.16 -18.40
CA GLY A 29 -19.88 6.16 -17.54
C GLY A 29 -18.71 5.45 -18.25
N LYS A 30 -18.83 5.22 -19.56
CA LYS A 30 -17.74 4.68 -20.38
C LYS A 30 -16.57 5.66 -20.54
N LEU A 31 -16.85 6.97 -20.66
CA LEU A 31 -15.82 8.00 -20.74
C LEU A 31 -15.01 8.12 -19.45
N ILE A 32 -15.67 8.05 -18.29
CA ILE A 32 -14.96 8.06 -17.00
C ILE A 32 -14.11 6.82 -16.85
N GLN A 33 -14.64 5.65 -17.21
CA GLN A 33 -13.81 4.44 -17.15
C GLN A 33 -12.56 4.59 -18.02
N LEU A 34 -12.68 5.18 -19.22
CA LEU A 34 -11.53 5.48 -20.07
C LEU A 34 -10.55 6.47 -19.41
N GLU A 35 -11.04 7.47 -18.67
CA GLU A 35 -10.18 8.39 -17.91
C GLU A 35 -9.49 7.71 -16.72
N LEU A 36 -10.19 6.84 -15.99
CA LEU A 36 -9.59 6.06 -14.91
C LEU A 36 -8.53 5.07 -15.44
N ASP A 37 -8.78 4.48 -16.62
CA ASP A 37 -7.83 3.63 -17.33
C ASP A 37 -6.62 4.45 -17.82
N ARG A 38 -6.85 5.67 -18.34
CA ARG A 38 -5.79 6.63 -18.70
C ARG A 38 -4.93 6.98 -17.49
N ILE A 39 -5.53 7.32 -16.36
CA ILE A 39 -4.82 7.66 -15.11
C ILE A 39 -3.95 6.47 -14.66
N SER A 40 -4.49 5.26 -14.77
CA SER A 40 -3.76 4.03 -14.43
C SER A 40 -2.54 3.83 -15.34
N ALA A 41 -2.67 4.15 -16.63
CA ALA A 41 -1.60 4.00 -17.61
C ALA A 41 -0.53 5.12 -17.53
N ILE A 42 -0.95 6.37 -17.36
CA ILE A 42 -0.08 7.55 -17.52
C ILE A 42 0.50 8.03 -16.18
N GLN A 43 -0.21 7.83 -15.07
CA GLN A 43 0.21 8.28 -13.73
C GLN A 43 0.60 9.76 -13.74
N PRO A 44 -0.39 10.67 -13.90
CA PRO A 44 -0.12 12.08 -14.13
C PRO A 44 0.70 12.69 -12.98
N SER A 45 1.70 13.49 -13.33
CA SER A 45 2.52 14.17 -12.31
C SER A 45 1.68 15.21 -11.58
N MET A 46 1.71 15.14 -10.25
CA MET A 46 1.01 16.06 -9.36
C MET A 46 1.98 16.86 -8.49
N GLU A 47 3.25 16.99 -8.87
CA GLU A 47 4.32 17.62 -8.06
C GLU A 47 3.95 19.00 -7.49
N LYS A 48 3.10 19.77 -8.20
CA LYS A 48 2.66 21.10 -7.77
C LYS A 48 1.44 21.10 -6.83
N THR A 49 0.78 19.97 -6.64
CA THR A 49 -0.42 19.85 -5.80
C THR A 49 -0.05 20.00 -4.33
N PRO A 50 -0.66 20.95 -3.60
CA PRO A 50 -0.36 21.18 -2.19
C PRO A 50 -0.55 19.94 -1.33
N LEU A 51 0.34 19.72 -0.35
CA LEU A 51 0.27 18.57 0.56
C LEU A 51 -1.07 18.51 1.32
N ALA A 52 -1.59 19.64 1.78
CA ALA A 52 -2.88 19.73 2.46
C ALA A 52 -4.01 19.15 1.61
N LEU A 53 -4.02 19.49 0.32
CA LEU A 53 -5.03 19.01 -0.62
C LEU A 53 -4.92 17.49 -0.82
N ARG A 54 -3.70 16.97 -1.03
CA ARG A 54 -3.47 15.52 -1.14
C ARG A 54 -3.95 14.78 0.12
N LEU A 55 -3.67 15.30 1.30
CA LEU A 55 -4.10 14.71 2.58
C LEU A 55 -5.61 14.80 2.79
N ALA A 56 -6.25 15.88 2.34
CA ALA A 56 -7.71 16.01 2.37
C ALA A 56 -8.37 14.94 1.50
N PHE A 57 -7.85 14.70 0.28
CA PHE A 57 -8.31 13.61 -0.59
C PHE A 57 -8.04 12.21 -0.02
N GLN A 58 -6.92 11.99 0.67
CA GLN A 58 -6.66 10.73 1.38
C GLN A 58 -7.77 10.39 2.39
N ARG A 59 -8.43 11.39 2.98
CA ARG A 59 -9.52 11.19 3.95
C ARG A 59 -10.88 10.87 3.31
N LEU A 60 -11.03 11.07 2.00
CA LEU A 60 -12.20 10.67 1.22
C LEU A 60 -12.17 9.16 0.93
N HIS A 61 -12.26 8.33 1.97
CA HIS A 61 -12.08 6.87 1.93
C HIS A 61 -13.08 6.12 1.02
N PHE A 62 -14.19 6.74 0.66
CA PHE A 62 -15.20 6.19 -0.25
C PHE A 62 -14.82 6.30 -1.74
N LEU A 63 -13.73 7.01 -2.03
CA LEU A 63 -13.16 7.13 -3.38
C LEU A 63 -12.06 6.09 -3.60
N SER A 64 -11.93 5.60 -4.83
CA SER A 64 -10.73 4.89 -5.28
C SER A 64 -9.55 5.86 -5.41
N TRP A 65 -8.34 5.33 -5.55
CA TRP A 65 -7.18 6.21 -5.78
C TRP A 65 -7.28 6.90 -7.15
N GLN A 66 -7.81 6.24 -8.17
CA GLN A 66 -8.00 6.81 -9.50
C GLN A 66 -9.01 7.95 -9.47
N GLU A 67 -10.11 7.79 -8.73
CA GLU A 67 -11.12 8.84 -8.55
C GLU A 67 -10.54 10.06 -7.83
N ARG A 68 -9.69 9.85 -6.81
CA ARG A 68 -8.98 10.95 -6.14
C ARG A 68 -8.06 11.68 -7.11
N VAL A 69 -7.29 10.97 -7.93
CA VAL A 69 -6.40 11.57 -8.92
C VAL A 69 -7.20 12.35 -9.97
N LEU A 70 -8.29 11.78 -10.49
CA LEU A 70 -9.17 12.44 -11.45
C LEU A 70 -9.74 13.77 -10.93
N LEU A 71 -10.17 13.78 -9.67
CA LEU A 71 -10.65 15.00 -9.03
C LEU A 71 -9.50 16.00 -8.83
N LEU A 72 -8.33 15.55 -8.38
CA LEU A 72 -7.15 16.40 -8.19
C LEU A 72 -6.62 17.03 -9.50
N GLU A 73 -6.92 16.46 -10.67
CA GLU A 73 -6.63 17.11 -11.97
C GLU A 73 -7.46 18.38 -12.20
N ASN A 74 -8.60 18.55 -11.49
CA ASN A 74 -9.55 19.65 -11.66
C ASN A 74 -9.70 20.55 -10.42
N ILE A 75 -9.18 20.11 -9.27
CA ILE A 75 -9.29 20.81 -7.98
C ILE A 75 -7.88 21.17 -7.55
N HIS A 76 -7.59 22.46 -7.43
CA HIS A 76 -6.22 22.94 -7.33
C HIS A 76 -5.88 23.54 -5.96
N ASP A 77 -6.88 24.02 -5.23
CA ASP A 77 -6.68 24.69 -3.95
C ASP A 77 -7.76 24.37 -2.90
N MET A 78 -7.71 25.10 -1.78
CA MET A 78 -8.64 24.97 -0.67
C MET A 78 -10.05 25.43 -1.04
N GLU A 79 -10.18 26.52 -1.80
CA GLU A 79 -11.49 27.09 -2.14
C GLU A 79 -12.26 26.11 -3.03
N ASP A 80 -11.58 25.56 -4.04
CA ASP A 80 -12.12 24.50 -4.90
C ASP A 80 -12.56 23.28 -4.06
N PHE A 81 -11.71 22.82 -3.14
CA PHE A 81 -12.01 21.66 -2.31
C PHE A 81 -13.21 21.87 -1.38
N LEU A 82 -13.31 23.05 -0.76
CA LEU A 82 -14.41 23.39 0.15
C LEU A 82 -15.74 23.58 -0.59
N ALA A 83 -15.70 23.95 -1.88
CA ALA A 83 -16.88 24.06 -2.72
C ALA A 83 -17.44 22.71 -3.17
N LEU A 84 -16.70 21.60 -2.99
CA LEU A 84 -17.18 20.27 -3.34
C LEU A 84 -18.26 19.79 -2.37
N GLY A 85 -19.42 19.45 -2.91
CA GLY A 85 -20.42 18.64 -2.23
C GLY A 85 -20.47 17.23 -2.80
N LEU A 86 -21.34 16.41 -2.20
CA LEU A 86 -21.57 15.05 -2.68
C LEU A 86 -22.10 15.05 -4.12
N ALA A 87 -22.99 15.99 -4.45
CA ALA A 87 -23.60 16.10 -5.78
C ALA A 87 -22.57 16.45 -6.86
N GLU A 88 -21.62 17.34 -6.56
CA GLU A 88 -20.52 17.69 -7.45
C GLU A 88 -19.64 16.46 -7.69
N ILE A 89 -19.27 15.72 -6.64
CA ILE A 89 -18.45 14.50 -6.78
C ILE A 89 -19.22 13.42 -7.56
N GLU A 90 -20.51 13.21 -7.28
CA GLU A 90 -21.36 12.30 -8.06
C GLU A 90 -21.43 12.71 -9.54
N SER A 91 -21.48 14.02 -9.82
CA SER A 91 -21.47 14.56 -11.18
C SER A 91 -20.12 14.37 -11.87
N PHE A 92 -18.99 14.54 -11.17
CA PHE A 92 -17.67 14.28 -11.73
C PHE A 92 -17.45 12.80 -12.05
N LEU A 93 -17.93 11.92 -11.17
CA LEU A 93 -17.71 10.48 -11.27
C LEU A 93 -18.85 9.72 -11.97
N TYR A 94 -19.93 10.44 -12.34
CA TYR A 94 -21.18 9.92 -12.91
C TYR A 94 -21.65 8.61 -12.26
N ARG A 95 -21.55 8.53 -10.93
CA ARG A 95 -22.07 7.42 -10.13
C ARG A 95 -22.77 7.96 -8.89
N SER A 96 -23.88 7.33 -8.54
CA SER A 96 -24.56 7.65 -7.28
C SER A 96 -23.80 7.09 -6.09
N MET A 97 -23.77 7.86 -5.01
CA MET A 97 -23.08 7.57 -3.77
C MET A 97 -24.05 7.74 -2.61
N HIS A 98 -24.20 6.67 -1.83
CA HIS A 98 -24.92 6.72 -0.57
C HIS A 98 -23.92 7.05 0.54
N ALA A 99 -23.50 8.31 0.62
CA ALA A 99 -22.56 8.77 1.63
C ALA A 99 -23.27 9.43 2.81
N ARG A 100 -22.64 9.37 3.99
CA ARG A 100 -23.02 10.26 5.10
C ARG A 100 -22.77 11.71 4.68
N PRO A 101 -23.42 12.71 5.34
CA PRO A 101 -23.14 14.12 5.09
C PRO A 101 -21.63 14.38 5.09
N LEU A 102 -21.15 14.95 3.99
CA LEU A 102 -19.75 15.24 3.77
C LEU A 102 -19.46 16.64 4.31
N ASP A 103 -18.57 16.73 5.30
CA ASP A 103 -18.14 18.00 5.87
C ASP A 103 -16.71 18.28 5.38
N MET A 104 -16.61 18.99 4.26
CA MET A 104 -15.33 19.31 3.62
C MET A 104 -14.47 20.22 4.48
N GLY A 105 -15.06 21.15 5.22
CA GLY A 105 -14.35 21.99 6.18
C GLY A 105 -13.65 21.16 7.25
N LYS A 106 -14.38 20.23 7.86
CA LYS A 106 -13.81 19.32 8.87
C LYS A 106 -12.75 18.38 8.28
N ILE A 107 -12.89 17.95 7.03
CA ILE A 107 -11.87 17.13 6.35
C ILE A 107 -10.59 17.96 6.11
N TRP A 108 -10.74 19.20 5.66
CA TRP A 108 -9.62 20.12 5.48
C TRP A 108 -8.88 20.39 6.80
N GLU A 109 -9.61 20.71 7.87
CA GLU A 109 -9.02 20.89 9.20
C GLU A 109 -8.23 19.64 9.66
N GLN A 110 -8.72 18.45 9.35
CA GLN A 110 -8.00 17.22 9.67
C GLN A 110 -6.73 17.06 8.83
N ALA A 111 -6.76 17.44 7.54
CA ALA A 111 -5.58 17.42 6.68
C ALA A 111 -4.50 18.39 7.16
N GLU A 112 -4.87 19.58 7.64
CA GLU A 112 -3.91 20.52 8.25
C GLU A 112 -3.32 19.97 9.55
N ARG A 113 -4.14 19.30 10.37
CA ARG A 113 -3.63 18.58 11.56
C ARG A 113 -2.69 17.45 11.19
N ASP A 114 -2.95 16.75 10.09
CA ASP A 114 -2.07 15.69 9.61
C ASP A 114 -0.68 16.22 9.28
N ILE A 115 -0.58 17.35 8.55
CA ILE A 115 0.71 17.99 8.26
C ILE A 115 1.51 18.21 9.54
N ASN A 116 0.88 18.81 10.55
CA ASN A 116 1.53 19.06 11.84
C ASN A 116 2.01 17.77 12.53
N ILE A 117 1.26 16.67 12.41
CA ILE A 117 1.66 15.38 12.99
C ILE A 117 2.81 14.76 12.19
N LEU A 118 2.77 14.84 10.85
CA LEU A 118 3.84 14.34 9.99
C LEU A 118 5.15 15.07 10.26
N ASP A 119 5.12 16.40 10.38
CA ASP A 119 6.29 17.21 10.71
C ASP A 119 6.90 16.80 12.06
N ARG A 120 6.07 16.60 13.09
CA ARG A 120 6.53 16.15 14.41
C ARG A 120 7.12 14.74 14.40
N LEU A 121 6.60 13.86 13.54
CA LEU A 121 7.08 12.48 13.40
C LEU A 121 8.29 12.36 12.46
N GLY A 122 8.64 13.43 11.73
CA GLY A 122 9.57 13.34 10.60
C GLY A 122 9.07 12.39 9.51
N ALA A 123 7.74 12.28 9.35
CA ALA A 123 7.10 11.41 8.37
C ALA A 123 6.76 12.18 7.09
N ARG A 124 6.65 11.44 5.98
CA ARG A 124 6.30 11.98 4.66
C ARG A 124 5.02 11.31 4.14
N PHE A 125 4.29 12.00 3.28
CA PHE A 125 3.20 11.41 2.51
C PHE A 125 3.67 11.19 1.08
N VAL A 126 3.66 9.92 0.63
CA VAL A 126 4.04 9.51 -0.72
C VAL A 126 2.77 9.07 -1.46
N CYS A 127 2.33 9.85 -2.42
CA CYS A 127 1.13 9.62 -3.22
C CYS A 127 1.40 8.62 -4.35
N VAL A 128 0.38 7.90 -4.81
CA VAL A 128 0.45 6.88 -5.87
C VAL A 128 1.05 7.38 -7.19
N VAL A 129 0.92 8.68 -7.44
CA VAL A 129 1.49 9.37 -8.63
C VAL A 129 2.90 9.92 -8.40
N ASP A 130 3.44 9.84 -7.19
CA ASP A 130 4.80 10.29 -6.91
C ASP A 130 5.82 9.24 -7.39
N LYS A 131 6.99 9.72 -7.84
CA LYS A 131 8.11 8.87 -8.27
C LYS A 131 8.61 7.92 -7.17
N ASP A 132 8.51 8.34 -5.92
CA ASP A 132 8.95 7.57 -4.75
C ASP A 132 7.95 6.47 -4.34
N TYR A 133 6.78 6.40 -4.98
CA TYR A 133 5.78 5.38 -4.67
C TYR A 133 6.17 4.01 -5.25
N PRO A 134 6.10 2.91 -4.46
CA PRO A 134 6.55 1.59 -4.89
C PRO A 134 5.83 1.13 -6.17
N PRO A 135 6.57 0.79 -7.25
CA PRO A 135 5.95 0.48 -8.54
C PRO A 135 5.05 -0.76 -8.48
N LEU A 136 5.48 -1.83 -7.80
CA LEU A 136 4.69 -3.05 -7.66
C LEU A 136 3.41 -2.83 -6.83
N LEU A 137 3.47 -1.94 -5.84
CA LEU A 137 2.30 -1.62 -5.03
C LEU A 137 1.27 -0.79 -5.82
N ARG A 138 1.69 -0.15 -6.92
CA ARG A 138 0.78 0.59 -7.80
C ARG A 138 -0.06 -0.35 -8.66
N GLU A 139 0.46 -1.54 -8.96
CA GLU A 139 -0.18 -2.53 -9.84
C GLU A 139 -1.28 -3.32 -9.13
N ILE A 140 -1.29 -3.38 -7.79
CA ILE A 140 -2.25 -4.22 -7.08
C ILE A 140 -3.69 -3.71 -7.19
N HIS A 141 -4.64 -4.62 -7.06
CA HIS A 141 -6.03 -4.27 -6.91
C HIS A 141 -6.23 -3.38 -5.66
N ARG A 142 -6.91 -2.24 -5.86
CA ARG A 142 -7.13 -1.20 -4.85
C ARG A 142 -5.82 -0.71 -4.21
N ALA A 143 -4.81 -0.38 -5.01
CA ALA A 143 -3.59 0.29 -4.54
C ALA A 143 -3.89 1.48 -3.60
N PRO A 144 -3.13 1.65 -2.49
CA PRO A 144 -3.26 2.82 -1.64
C PRO A 144 -3.12 4.13 -2.43
N PHE A 145 -3.97 5.12 -2.16
CA PHE A 145 -3.81 6.45 -2.78
C PHE A 145 -2.52 7.14 -2.32
N GLY A 146 -2.16 6.98 -1.05
CA GLY A 146 -0.84 7.36 -0.59
C GLY A 146 -0.43 6.61 0.66
N LEU A 147 0.85 6.74 0.97
CA LEU A 147 1.55 6.10 2.07
C LEU A 147 2.09 7.17 3.01
N PHE A 148 1.80 7.04 4.29
CA PHE A 148 2.47 7.75 5.35
C PHE A 148 3.72 6.96 5.73
N VAL A 149 4.89 7.57 5.53
CA VAL A 149 6.19 6.93 5.63
C VAL A 149 6.98 7.64 6.73
N ARG A 150 7.24 6.94 7.83
CA ARG A 150 8.15 7.39 8.89
C ARG A 150 9.50 6.72 8.67
N GLY A 151 10.56 7.50 8.46
CA GLY A 151 11.88 6.99 8.09
C GLY A 151 12.23 7.26 6.63
N GLU A 152 13.16 6.49 6.07
CA GLU A 152 13.70 6.77 4.73
C GLU A 152 12.81 6.24 3.60
N THR A 153 12.46 7.12 2.65
CA THR A 153 11.65 6.75 1.47
C THR A 153 12.43 5.98 0.42
N LYS A 154 13.78 6.05 0.43
CA LYS A 154 14.63 5.40 -0.57
C LYS A 154 14.41 3.88 -0.65
N ALA A 155 14.06 3.24 0.47
CA ALA A 155 13.80 1.80 0.52
C ALA A 155 12.53 1.37 -0.25
N LEU A 156 11.58 2.28 -0.48
CA LEU A 156 10.28 1.98 -1.10
C LEU A 156 10.40 1.48 -2.55
N ASN A 157 11.45 1.91 -3.26
CA ASN A 157 11.69 1.58 -4.66
C ASN A 157 12.79 0.52 -4.86
N GLN A 158 13.29 -0.07 -3.77
CA GLN A 158 14.33 -1.10 -3.84
C GLN A 158 13.71 -2.49 -4.03
N ALA A 159 14.50 -3.40 -4.61
CA ALA A 159 14.12 -4.81 -4.69
C ALA A 159 13.88 -5.36 -3.28
N SER A 160 12.73 -6.00 -3.09
CA SER A 160 12.27 -6.45 -1.77
C SER A 160 11.66 -7.85 -1.78
N VAL A 161 11.62 -8.45 -0.60
CA VAL A 161 10.84 -9.66 -0.31
C VAL A 161 9.91 -9.42 0.87
N THR A 162 8.68 -9.88 0.72
CA THR A 162 7.70 -9.84 1.82
C THR A 162 7.84 -11.12 2.63
N MET A 163 8.13 -11.01 3.92
CA MET A 163 8.26 -12.16 4.82
C MET A 163 7.14 -12.16 5.85
N VAL A 164 6.38 -13.25 5.92
CA VAL A 164 5.21 -13.38 6.81
C VAL A 164 5.18 -14.74 7.50
N GLY A 165 4.45 -14.82 8.61
CA GLY A 165 4.18 -16.08 9.27
C GLY A 165 3.38 -15.94 10.55
N THR A 166 3.36 -17.01 11.35
CA THR A 166 2.59 -17.08 12.58
C THR A 166 3.10 -16.08 13.64
N ARG A 167 2.17 -15.61 14.46
CA ARG A 167 2.47 -14.77 15.64
C ARG A 167 3.03 -15.57 16.81
N SER A 168 2.91 -16.89 16.76
CA SER A 168 3.39 -17.83 17.78
C SER A 168 4.28 -18.91 17.15
N PRO A 169 5.44 -18.55 16.60
CA PRO A 169 6.33 -19.50 15.92
C PRO A 169 6.99 -20.47 16.89
N THR A 170 7.51 -21.57 16.34
CA THR A 170 8.44 -22.45 17.02
C THR A 170 9.81 -21.79 17.13
N SER A 171 10.69 -22.32 18.00
CA SER A 171 12.09 -21.85 18.07
C SER A 171 12.81 -21.97 16.73
N ARG A 172 12.49 -23.04 15.98
CA ARG A 172 12.98 -23.25 14.61
C ARG A 172 12.43 -22.18 13.67
N GLY A 173 11.13 -21.91 13.68
CA GLY A 173 10.52 -20.86 12.86
C GLY A 173 11.10 -19.46 13.13
N LEU A 174 11.34 -19.12 14.39
CA LEU A 174 12.02 -17.85 14.76
C LEU A 174 13.43 -17.78 14.20
N TYR A 175 14.23 -18.83 14.42
CA TYR A 175 15.60 -18.91 13.92
C TYR A 175 15.63 -18.80 12.40
N THR A 176 14.79 -19.57 11.70
CA THR A 176 14.68 -19.58 10.24
C THR A 176 14.29 -18.21 9.70
N ALA A 177 13.29 -17.54 10.28
CA ALA A 177 12.88 -16.21 9.84
C ALA A 177 14.02 -15.20 9.94
N GLN A 178 14.73 -15.20 11.07
CA GLN A 178 15.87 -14.31 11.27
C GLN A 178 17.04 -14.63 10.33
N LEU A 179 17.36 -15.91 10.15
CA LEU A 179 18.45 -16.36 9.27
C LEU A 179 18.17 -16.00 7.82
N LEU A 180 17.03 -16.40 7.27
CA LEU A 180 16.66 -16.13 5.88
C LEU A 180 16.57 -14.63 5.62
N ALA A 181 15.99 -13.85 6.53
CA ALA A 181 15.93 -12.40 6.39
C ALA A 181 17.32 -11.76 6.39
N LYS A 182 18.23 -12.21 7.26
CA LYS A 182 19.62 -11.72 7.29
C LYS A 182 20.34 -12.04 5.98
N GLU A 183 20.33 -13.30 5.56
CA GLU A 183 21.01 -13.74 4.32
C GLU A 183 20.47 -13.01 3.09
N THR A 184 19.16 -12.77 3.04
CA THR A 184 18.55 -12.01 1.93
C THR A 184 18.92 -10.54 1.98
N ALA A 185 18.97 -9.94 3.17
CA ALA A 185 19.41 -8.56 3.34
C ALA A 185 20.90 -8.37 3.06
N ASP A 186 21.75 -9.36 3.36
CA ASP A 186 23.18 -9.36 3.02
C ASP A 186 23.40 -9.21 1.51
N GLU A 187 22.46 -9.70 0.70
CA GLU A 187 22.43 -9.57 -0.75
C GLU A 187 21.85 -8.23 -1.24
N GLY A 188 21.54 -7.29 -0.33
CA GLY A 188 21.01 -5.97 -0.65
C GLY A 188 19.51 -5.94 -0.95
N ILE A 189 18.76 -6.97 -0.55
CA ILE A 189 17.30 -7.03 -0.72
C ILE A 189 16.59 -6.50 0.53
N VAL A 190 15.62 -5.61 0.33
CA VAL A 190 14.82 -5.03 1.41
C VAL A 190 13.84 -6.07 1.97
N ILE A 191 13.78 -6.18 3.30
CA ILE A 191 12.79 -7.03 3.96
C ILE A 191 11.54 -6.23 4.27
N VAL A 192 10.39 -6.65 3.74
CA VAL A 192 9.07 -6.07 4.03
C VAL A 192 8.30 -7.01 4.95
N SER A 193 7.78 -6.50 6.06
CA SER A 193 6.94 -7.30 6.96
C SER A 193 6.01 -6.42 7.79
N GLY A 194 5.20 -7.05 8.66
CA GLY A 194 4.09 -6.41 9.33
C GLY A 194 4.30 -5.97 10.76
N ILE A 195 5.53 -6.03 11.26
CA ILE A 195 5.91 -5.75 12.64
C ILE A 195 5.05 -6.46 13.71
N ALA A 196 4.35 -7.55 13.37
CA ALA A 196 3.63 -8.36 14.35
C ALA A 196 4.59 -9.10 15.28
N ARG A 197 4.05 -9.79 16.30
CA ARG A 197 4.85 -10.76 17.07
C ARG A 197 5.25 -11.94 16.18
N GLY A 198 6.25 -12.70 16.61
CA GLY A 198 6.64 -13.93 15.93
C GLY A 198 7.47 -13.67 14.69
N ILE A 199 7.07 -14.28 13.57
CA ILE A 199 7.84 -14.29 12.32
C ILE A 199 8.16 -12.88 11.82
N ASP A 200 7.18 -11.97 11.76
CA ASP A 200 7.40 -10.60 11.30
C ASP A 200 8.53 -9.89 12.09
N ALA A 201 8.50 -9.97 13.42
CA ALA A 201 9.52 -9.37 14.26
C ALA A 201 10.89 -10.05 14.11
N ALA A 202 10.93 -11.35 13.83
CA ALA A 202 12.17 -12.08 13.58
C ALA A 202 12.79 -11.70 12.23
N SER A 203 11.96 -11.55 11.18
CA SER A 203 12.40 -11.10 9.86
C SER A 203 13.03 -9.71 9.92
N HIS A 204 12.38 -8.75 10.58
CA HIS A 204 12.97 -7.41 10.78
C HIS A 204 14.29 -7.46 11.54
N ARG A 205 14.41 -8.30 12.58
CA ARG A 205 15.67 -8.46 13.34
C ARG A 205 16.78 -9.03 12.46
N GLY A 206 16.47 -9.98 11.59
CA GLY A 206 17.44 -10.54 10.64
C GLY A 206 17.95 -9.48 9.68
N ALA A 207 17.05 -8.68 9.10
CA ALA A 207 17.40 -7.56 8.22
C ALA A 207 18.31 -6.53 8.93
N ILE A 208 17.94 -6.11 10.14
CA ILE A 208 18.72 -5.17 10.95
C ILE A 208 20.11 -5.75 11.29
N GLN A 209 20.19 -7.06 11.57
CA GLN A 209 21.45 -7.73 11.88
C GLN A 209 22.42 -7.76 10.69
N SER A 210 21.91 -7.84 9.47
CA SER A 210 22.72 -7.73 8.26
C SER A 210 23.36 -6.34 8.14
N GLY A 211 22.55 -5.29 8.27
CA GLY A 211 22.98 -3.90 8.10
C GLY A 211 23.28 -3.52 6.64
N ALA A 212 23.20 -4.45 5.68
CA ALA A 212 23.44 -4.20 4.26
C ALA A 212 22.21 -3.67 3.50
N ALA A 213 21.00 -3.93 4.01
CA ALA A 213 19.74 -3.46 3.42
C ALA A 213 18.77 -2.91 4.48
N ALA A 214 17.87 -2.04 4.03
CA ALA A 214 16.80 -1.50 4.85
C ALA A 214 15.70 -2.55 5.12
N THR A 215 14.80 -2.24 6.06
CA THR A 215 13.58 -3.02 6.28
C THR A 215 12.36 -2.10 6.40
N ILE A 216 11.22 -2.56 5.88
CA ILE A 216 9.98 -1.80 5.80
C ILE A 216 8.91 -2.51 6.63
N ALA A 217 8.39 -1.82 7.64
CA ALA A 217 7.29 -2.32 8.47
C ALA A 217 5.96 -1.69 8.07
N VAL A 218 4.99 -2.49 7.66
CA VAL A 218 3.67 -1.99 7.25
C VAL A 218 2.67 -2.04 8.43
N LEU A 219 2.11 -0.89 8.80
CA LEU A 219 1.28 -0.70 9.99
C LEU A 219 -0.24 -0.71 9.66
N PRO A 220 -1.08 -1.32 10.52
CA PRO A 220 -2.54 -1.36 10.36
C PRO A 220 -3.27 -0.16 11.01
N CYS A 221 -2.56 0.94 11.30
CA CYS A 221 -3.08 2.13 11.97
C CYS A 221 -2.27 3.37 11.59
N GLY A 222 -2.64 4.54 12.10
CA GLY A 222 -1.92 5.80 11.86
C GLY A 222 -0.41 5.74 12.19
N PRO A 223 0.41 6.57 11.53
CA PRO A 223 1.88 6.51 11.56
C PRO A 223 2.50 6.80 12.94
N GLU A 224 1.76 7.42 13.85
CA GLU A 224 2.19 7.72 15.22
C GLU A 224 2.25 6.47 16.12
N ARG A 225 1.55 5.39 15.75
CA ARG A 225 1.35 4.24 16.63
C ARG A 225 2.03 2.99 16.11
N VAL A 226 2.86 2.38 16.96
CA VAL A 226 3.41 1.04 16.74
C VAL A 226 2.57 0.01 17.49
N TYR A 227 2.17 -1.06 16.80
CA TYR A 227 1.48 -2.19 17.41
C TYR A 227 2.07 -3.54 16.94
N PRO A 228 2.32 -4.49 17.86
CA PRO A 228 2.14 -4.39 19.31
C PRO A 228 3.15 -3.44 19.96
N SER A 229 2.80 -2.83 21.10
CA SER A 229 3.69 -1.92 21.84
C SER A 229 5.00 -2.59 22.28
N SER A 230 5.00 -3.91 22.46
CA SER A 230 6.20 -4.70 22.73
C SER A 230 7.26 -4.61 21.62
N ASN A 231 6.88 -4.21 20.41
CA ASN A 231 7.78 -4.01 19.28
C ASN A 231 8.19 -2.54 19.08
N ALA A 232 7.90 -1.63 20.02
CA ALA A 232 8.31 -0.22 19.92
C ALA A 232 9.84 -0.06 19.77
N ALA A 233 10.62 -0.81 20.55
CA ALA A 233 12.08 -0.80 20.43
C ALA A 233 12.57 -1.38 19.10
N LEU A 234 11.84 -2.35 18.52
CA LEU A 234 12.15 -2.88 17.20
C LEU A 234 11.85 -1.82 16.12
N ALA A 235 10.72 -1.13 16.21
CA ALA A 235 10.37 -0.05 15.30
C ALA A 235 11.38 1.09 15.31
N ALA A 236 11.94 1.44 16.48
CA ALA A 236 13.04 2.40 16.57
C ALA A 236 14.26 1.92 15.80
N LYS A 237 14.70 0.66 16.02
CA LYS A 237 15.83 0.08 15.29
C LYS A 237 15.64 0.01 13.77
N ILE A 238 14.40 -0.22 13.31
CA ILE A 238 14.07 -0.18 11.87
C ILE A 238 14.38 1.21 11.30
N LEU A 239 14.07 2.28 12.03
CA LEU A 239 14.35 3.65 11.60
C LEU A 239 15.84 3.96 11.68
N ASP A 240 16.49 3.56 12.78
CA ASP A 240 17.92 3.81 13.01
C ASP A 240 18.80 3.16 11.94
N CYS A 241 18.38 2.02 11.36
CA CYS A 241 19.09 1.34 10.29
C CYS A 241 18.72 1.84 8.88
N GLY A 242 18.07 3.01 8.76
CA GLY A 242 17.67 3.59 7.47
C GLY A 242 16.47 2.91 6.82
N GLY A 243 15.69 2.13 7.57
CA GLY A 243 14.40 1.60 7.15
C GLY A 243 13.24 2.56 7.40
N CYS A 244 12.01 2.06 7.25
CA CYS A 244 10.82 2.88 7.45
C CYS A 244 9.61 2.09 7.98
N LEU A 245 8.71 2.82 8.63
CA LEU A 245 7.36 2.37 8.96
C LEU A 245 6.40 3.00 7.96
N VAL A 246 5.52 2.19 7.38
CA VAL A 246 4.62 2.60 6.30
C VAL A 246 3.18 2.29 6.66
N THR A 247 2.25 3.20 6.37
CA THR A 247 0.82 2.91 6.48
C THR A 247 0.02 3.70 5.45
N GLU A 248 -1.14 3.20 5.06
CA GLU A 248 -2.11 3.97 4.28
C GLU A 248 -3.07 4.79 5.15
N TYR A 249 -3.07 4.56 6.46
CA TYR A 249 -4.05 5.18 7.35
C TYR A 249 -3.55 6.55 7.84
N PRO A 250 -4.37 7.62 7.71
CA PRO A 250 -4.01 8.93 8.23
C PRO A 250 -3.75 8.95 9.74
N PRO A 251 -3.05 9.99 10.23
CA PRO A 251 -2.96 10.26 11.65
C PRO A 251 -4.32 10.23 12.37
N GLY A 252 -4.34 9.68 13.57
CA GLY A 252 -5.49 9.49 14.43
C GLY A 252 -6.27 8.18 14.17
N VAL A 253 -5.97 7.44 13.11
CA VAL A 253 -6.67 6.16 12.84
C VAL A 253 -6.27 5.09 13.85
N SER A 254 -7.28 4.53 14.53
CA SER A 254 -7.13 3.54 15.60
C SER A 254 -6.65 2.17 15.09
N LEU A 255 -6.50 1.21 16.00
CA LEU A 255 -6.31 -0.19 15.65
C LEU A 255 -7.66 -0.89 15.62
N ASP A 256 -8.09 -1.34 14.45
CA ASP A 256 -9.29 -2.17 14.29
C ASP A 256 -8.92 -3.54 13.70
N ARG A 257 -9.62 -4.59 14.13
CA ARG A 257 -9.31 -5.97 13.73
C ARG A 257 -9.33 -6.18 12.21
N TYR A 258 -10.23 -5.49 11.51
CA TYR A 258 -10.37 -5.59 10.05
C TYR A 258 -9.20 -4.96 9.27
N ARG A 259 -8.47 -4.00 9.88
CA ARG A 259 -7.33 -3.34 9.24
C ARG A 259 -6.11 -4.26 9.11
N PHE A 260 -6.04 -5.34 9.90
CA PHE A 260 -4.94 -6.30 9.77
C PHE A 260 -5.01 -7.07 8.45
N PRO A 261 -6.14 -7.74 8.09
CA PRO A 261 -6.30 -8.30 6.75
C PRO A 261 -6.25 -7.25 5.63
N GLU A 262 -6.86 -6.08 5.82
CA GLU A 262 -6.86 -5.03 4.78
C GLU A 262 -5.43 -4.58 4.43
N ARG A 263 -4.59 -4.39 5.45
CA ARG A 263 -3.19 -4.02 5.27
C ARG A 263 -2.35 -5.11 4.60
N ASN A 264 -2.73 -6.39 4.68
CA ASN A 264 -1.94 -7.47 4.10
C ASN A 264 -1.81 -7.36 2.57
N ARG A 265 -2.75 -6.69 1.88
CA ARG A 265 -2.58 -6.41 0.45
C ARG A 265 -1.39 -5.50 0.17
N ILE A 266 -1.08 -4.59 1.10
CA ILE A 266 0.10 -3.71 0.98
C ILE A 266 1.35 -4.57 1.12
N LEU A 267 1.40 -5.48 2.10
CA LEU A 267 2.52 -6.44 2.22
C LEU A 267 2.71 -7.25 0.93
N ALA A 268 1.65 -7.85 0.41
CA ALA A 268 1.71 -8.65 -0.81
C ALA A 268 2.14 -7.82 -2.03
N GLY A 269 1.63 -6.59 -2.15
CA GLY A 269 1.91 -5.69 -3.27
C GLY A 269 3.29 -5.04 -3.25
N PHE A 270 3.97 -5.00 -2.10
CA PHE A 270 5.30 -4.38 -1.99
C PHE A 270 6.39 -5.15 -2.75
N SER A 271 6.24 -6.46 -2.94
CA SER A 271 7.31 -7.33 -3.40
C SER A 271 6.82 -8.27 -4.51
N LYS A 272 7.71 -8.70 -5.40
CA LYS A 272 7.42 -9.75 -6.39
C LYS A 272 7.23 -11.13 -5.75
N LEU A 273 7.80 -11.31 -4.56
CA LEU A 273 7.86 -12.58 -3.85
C LEU A 273 7.41 -12.41 -2.40
N THR A 274 6.53 -13.31 -1.96
CA THR A 274 6.15 -13.48 -0.55
C THR A 274 6.67 -14.81 -0.01
N LEU A 275 7.52 -14.76 1.01
CA LEU A 275 8.02 -15.93 1.74
C LEU A 275 7.19 -16.16 3.00
N VAL A 276 6.51 -17.31 3.06
CA VAL A 276 5.82 -17.81 4.26
C VAL A 276 6.77 -18.70 5.06
N VAL A 277 7.22 -18.22 6.22
CA VAL A 277 8.26 -18.92 7.00
C VAL A 277 7.70 -20.06 7.84
N GLU A 278 6.64 -19.79 8.60
CA GLU A 278 5.94 -20.81 9.38
C GLU A 278 4.48 -20.39 9.53
N ALA A 279 3.55 -21.24 9.09
CA ALA A 279 2.13 -20.92 9.15
C ALA A 279 1.28 -22.17 9.41
N PRO A 280 0.54 -22.24 10.53
CA PRO A 280 -0.50 -23.25 10.67
C PRO A 280 -1.67 -22.93 9.73
N GLU A 281 -2.56 -23.89 9.53
CA GLU A 281 -3.87 -23.64 8.91
C GLU A 281 -4.58 -22.42 9.52
N LYS A 282 -5.31 -21.68 8.68
CA LYS A 282 -6.06 -20.47 9.06
C LYS A 282 -5.19 -19.34 9.63
N SER A 283 -3.87 -19.37 9.41
CA SER A 283 -2.98 -18.26 9.76
C SER A 283 -3.24 -17.05 8.87
N GLY A 284 -3.17 -15.84 9.44
CA GLY A 284 -3.25 -14.59 8.68
C GLY A 284 -2.12 -14.40 7.65
N ALA A 285 -1.02 -15.15 7.80
CA ALA A 285 0.04 -15.20 6.78
C ALA A 285 -0.44 -15.85 5.48
N LEU A 286 -1.33 -16.84 5.55
CA LEU A 286 -1.89 -17.50 4.36
C LEU A 286 -2.80 -16.56 3.57
N ILE A 287 -3.52 -15.65 4.25
CA ILE A 287 -4.27 -14.56 3.59
C ILE A 287 -3.32 -13.69 2.75
N THR A 288 -2.12 -13.42 3.26
CA THR A 288 -1.13 -12.61 2.51
C THR A 288 -0.62 -13.36 1.30
N ALA A 289 -0.36 -14.68 1.43
CA ALA A 289 0.05 -15.54 0.32
C ALA A 289 -1.05 -15.65 -0.76
N GLU A 290 -2.30 -15.80 -0.36
CA GLU A 290 -3.44 -15.82 -1.27
C GLU A 290 -3.58 -14.49 -2.03
N ILE A 291 -3.46 -13.35 -1.33
CA ILE A 291 -3.47 -12.04 -1.99
C ILE A 291 -2.28 -11.93 -2.95
N ALA A 292 -1.08 -12.33 -2.54
CA ALA A 292 0.10 -12.31 -3.41
C ALA A 292 -0.13 -13.06 -4.73
N LEU A 293 -0.66 -14.30 -4.66
CA LEU A 293 -1.02 -15.07 -5.86
C LEU A 293 -2.09 -14.39 -6.71
N SER A 294 -3.11 -13.80 -6.09
CA SER A 294 -4.17 -13.09 -6.82
C SER A 294 -3.67 -11.83 -7.56
N GLU A 295 -2.61 -11.22 -7.06
CA GLU A 295 -1.94 -10.06 -7.67
C GLU A 295 -0.80 -10.47 -8.63
N GLY A 296 -0.71 -11.77 -8.97
CA GLY A 296 0.33 -12.30 -9.87
C GLY A 296 1.73 -12.25 -9.27
N ARG A 297 1.86 -12.36 -7.95
CA ARG A 297 3.14 -12.42 -7.22
C ARG A 297 3.46 -13.86 -6.84
N ASP A 298 4.75 -14.17 -6.80
CA ASP A 298 5.23 -15.49 -6.42
C ASP A 298 5.10 -15.72 -4.90
N VAL A 299 4.88 -16.98 -4.54
CA VAL A 299 4.86 -17.43 -3.14
C VAL A 299 5.88 -18.56 -2.96
N ALA A 300 6.66 -18.44 -1.89
CA ALA A 300 7.62 -19.44 -1.46
C ALA A 300 7.42 -19.78 0.03
N VAL A 301 7.96 -20.92 0.45
CA VAL A 301 7.88 -21.41 1.84
C VAL A 301 9.26 -21.77 2.37
N ALA A 302 9.48 -21.60 3.67
CA ALA A 302 10.78 -21.95 4.26
C ALA A 302 10.92 -23.48 4.44
N ALA A 303 11.89 -24.07 3.76
CA ALA A 303 12.11 -25.52 3.72
C ALA A 303 12.35 -26.13 5.11
N SER A 304 13.06 -25.41 5.99
CA SER A 304 13.41 -25.91 7.32
C SER A 304 12.22 -26.08 8.27
N CYS A 305 11.07 -25.45 7.97
CA CYS A 305 9.86 -25.53 8.80
C CYS A 305 8.90 -26.64 8.35
N LEU A 306 9.10 -27.22 7.18
CA LEU A 306 8.19 -28.20 6.57
C LEU A 306 7.99 -29.47 7.41
N GLY A 307 6.83 -30.09 7.26
CA GLY A 307 6.49 -31.38 7.88
C GLY A 307 6.16 -31.29 9.37
N SER A 308 5.93 -30.08 9.89
CA SER A 308 5.49 -29.87 11.28
C SER A 308 4.00 -29.57 11.32
N SER A 309 3.29 -30.08 12.33
CA SER A 309 1.89 -29.69 12.57
C SER A 309 1.71 -28.19 12.83
N ARG A 310 2.78 -27.48 13.20
CA ARG A 310 2.81 -26.01 13.36
C ARG A 310 2.89 -25.27 12.02
N ASN A 311 3.13 -25.99 10.93
CA ASN A 311 3.38 -25.49 9.59
C ASN A 311 2.40 -26.00 8.53
N SER A 312 1.29 -26.64 8.94
CA SER A 312 0.38 -27.33 8.00
C SER A 312 -0.14 -26.43 6.86
N GLY A 313 -0.28 -25.12 7.10
CA GLY A 313 -0.69 -24.17 6.06
C GLY A 313 0.40 -23.90 5.02
N ALA A 314 1.66 -23.79 5.43
CA ALA A 314 2.76 -23.64 4.48
C ALA A 314 3.14 -24.98 3.82
N ASP A 315 2.90 -26.11 4.48
CA ASP A 315 2.99 -27.43 3.86
C ASP A 315 1.96 -27.56 2.72
N ALA A 316 0.72 -27.11 2.93
CA ALA A 316 -0.28 -27.06 1.85
C ALA A 316 0.16 -26.17 0.68
N LEU A 317 0.70 -24.97 0.95
CA LEU A 317 1.26 -24.10 -0.11
C LEU A 317 2.38 -24.80 -0.90
N LYS A 318 3.21 -25.62 -0.23
CA LYS A 318 4.26 -26.41 -0.88
C LYS A 318 3.69 -27.46 -1.83
N GLU A 319 2.63 -28.14 -1.40
CA GLU A 319 1.89 -29.15 -2.18
C GLU A 319 1.21 -28.51 -3.40
N ASP A 320 0.68 -27.29 -3.24
CA ASP A 320 0.08 -26.47 -4.31
C ASP A 320 1.12 -25.87 -5.28
N GLY A 321 2.42 -26.09 -5.04
CA GLY A 321 3.49 -25.75 -5.97
C GLY A 321 4.44 -24.64 -5.53
N ALA A 322 4.27 -24.05 -4.34
CA ALA A 322 5.22 -23.06 -3.82
C ALA A 322 6.64 -23.64 -3.71
N LEU A 323 7.65 -22.82 -3.97
CA LEU A 323 9.06 -23.23 -3.87
C LEU A 323 9.52 -23.34 -2.41
N ALA A 324 10.30 -24.37 -2.10
CA ALA A 324 10.90 -24.56 -0.78
C ALA A 324 12.28 -23.91 -0.72
N ILE A 325 12.42 -22.87 0.11
CA ILE A 325 13.63 -22.05 0.22
C ILE A 325 14.47 -22.52 1.39
N LYS A 326 15.75 -22.84 1.13
CA LYS A 326 16.68 -23.31 2.17
C LYS A 326 17.61 -22.22 2.69
N ALA A 327 17.96 -21.26 1.84
CA ALA A 327 18.85 -20.16 2.14
C ALA A 327 18.34 -18.86 1.50
N GLY A 328 18.63 -17.71 2.13
CA GLY A 328 18.18 -16.39 1.63
C GLY A 328 18.69 -16.07 0.22
N ALA A 329 19.87 -16.55 -0.14
CA ALA A 329 20.45 -16.38 -1.48
C ALA A 329 19.57 -16.98 -2.60
N GLU A 330 18.76 -18.00 -2.31
CA GLU A 330 17.84 -18.61 -3.30
C GLU A 330 16.69 -17.67 -3.68
N LEU A 331 16.37 -16.67 -2.84
CA LEU A 331 15.32 -15.67 -3.11
C LEU A 331 15.79 -14.60 -4.09
N VAL A 332 17.10 -14.29 -4.11
CA VAL A 332 17.68 -13.21 -4.92
C VAL A 332 17.37 -13.34 -6.41
N PRO A 333 17.60 -14.49 -7.09
CA PRO A 333 17.28 -14.62 -8.51
C PRO A 333 15.77 -14.46 -8.75
N MET A 334 14.91 -14.93 -7.86
CA MET A 334 13.46 -14.77 -8.00
C MET A 334 13.02 -13.31 -7.94
N ILE A 335 13.72 -12.47 -7.17
CA ILE A 335 13.39 -11.06 -6.98
C ILE A 335 14.01 -10.19 -8.09
N ARG A 336 15.27 -10.48 -8.44
CA ARG A 336 16.06 -9.69 -9.41
C ARG A 336 15.85 -10.11 -10.86
N CYS A 337 15.28 -11.29 -11.13
CA CYS A 337 14.94 -11.65 -12.50
C CYS A 337 13.93 -10.64 -13.05
N GLU A 338 14.42 -9.81 -13.97
CA GLU A 338 13.61 -9.30 -15.05
C GLU A 338 13.42 -10.47 -16.02
N TYR A 339 12.18 -10.80 -16.35
CA TYR A 339 11.92 -11.67 -17.48
C TYR A 339 12.51 -10.95 -18.71
N ASN A 340 13.73 -11.33 -19.09
CA ASN A 340 14.26 -11.01 -20.41
C ASN A 340 13.40 -11.80 -21.39
N GLY A 341 12.34 -11.14 -21.87
CA GLY A 341 11.43 -11.68 -22.86
C GLY A 341 12.22 -12.26 -24.03
N ILE A 342 11.99 -13.53 -24.31
CA ILE A 342 12.27 -14.14 -25.61
C ILE A 342 11.10 -13.77 -26.51
#